data_AF-A0A9K3MYX4-F1
#
_entry.id   AF-A0A9K3MYX4-F1
#
_cell.length_a   1.000
_cell.length_b   1.000
_cell.length_c   1.000
_cell.angle_alpha   90.00
_cell.angle_beta   90.00
_cell.angle_gamma   90.00
#
_symmetry.space_group_name_H-M   'P 1'
#
loop_
_entity.id
_entity.type
_entity.pdbx_description
1 polymer ?
#
loop_
_entity_poly.entity_id
_entity_poly.type
_entity_poly.pdbx_seq_one_letter_code
_entity_poly.pdbx_strand_id
1 'polypeptide(L)'
;MGQIRYNSSLSYLRLGIDGNLRLYTYRADVIRNAWSLLYTMFDKREDEGGMTFEDECHLPNRCGKFGLCEDSQCVGCPTPNGVFAWSKDCDTKSPGCKASGFKYYEVKGVDHFTVKYTGGTGPVKRSDCESKCTKDCKCMGYFYHTDRSRCWIAYELKTLTRVGNSTSSAYIKIPIS
;
A
#
# COMPACT_ATOMS: atom_id res chain seq x y z
N MET A 1 29.27 -17.77 5.87
CA MET A 1 28.22 -16.74 5.83
C MET A 1 28.73 -15.57 5.01
N GLY A 2 27.91 -15.06 4.08
CA GLY A 2 28.33 -14.08 3.07
C GLY A 2 28.12 -12.65 3.56
N GLN A 3 29.20 -11.88 3.66
CA GLN A 3 29.17 -10.46 4.00
C GLN A 3 28.42 -9.67 2.92
N ILE A 4 27.43 -8.87 3.34
CA ILE A 4 26.65 -8.00 2.47
C ILE A 4 27.57 -6.90 1.92
N ARG A 5 27.67 -6.77 0.58
CA ARG A 5 28.43 -5.72 -0.09
C ARG A 5 27.51 -4.79 -0.87
N TYR A 6 27.37 -3.56 -0.39
CA TYR A 6 26.66 -2.48 -1.09
C TYR A 6 27.47 -1.86 -2.23
N ASN A 7 28.78 -2.08 -2.27
CA ASN A 7 29.69 -1.57 -3.30
C ASN A 7 30.06 -2.68 -4.30
N SER A 8 29.10 -3.12 -5.10
CA SER A 8 29.30 -4.10 -6.19
C SER A 8 29.15 -3.44 -7.55
N SER A 9 29.97 -3.88 -8.50
CA SER A 9 29.92 -3.41 -9.89
C SER A 9 28.72 -3.96 -10.66
N LEU A 10 28.10 -5.06 -10.20
CA LEU A 10 26.98 -5.70 -10.88
C LEU A 10 25.88 -6.06 -9.88
N SER A 11 24.67 -5.61 -10.19
CA SER A 11 23.45 -5.94 -9.46
C SER A 11 22.31 -6.20 -10.44
N TYR A 12 21.37 -7.07 -10.07
CA TYR A 12 20.13 -7.25 -10.84
C TYR A 12 18.92 -7.38 -9.93
N LEU A 13 17.77 -6.94 -10.45
CA LEU A 13 16.46 -7.15 -9.84
C LEU A 13 15.75 -8.31 -10.53
N ARG A 14 15.12 -9.18 -9.76
CA ARG A 14 14.34 -10.31 -10.26
C ARG A 14 12.98 -10.37 -9.58
N LEU A 15 11.92 -10.39 -10.38
CA LEU A 15 10.59 -10.79 -9.91
C LEU A 15 10.53 -12.32 -9.81
N GLY A 16 10.32 -12.84 -8.60
CA GLY A 16 10.17 -14.27 -8.36
C GLY A 16 8.80 -14.79 -8.75
N ILE A 17 8.69 -16.11 -8.94
CA ILE A 17 7.41 -16.79 -9.20
C ILE A 17 6.45 -16.70 -8.00
N ASP A 18 7.00 -16.48 -6.80
CA ASP A 18 6.27 -16.21 -5.57
C ASP A 18 5.83 -14.75 -5.40
N GLY A 19 6.06 -13.89 -6.42
CA GLY A 19 5.66 -12.49 -6.42
C GLY A 19 6.62 -11.54 -5.69
N ASN A 20 7.66 -12.06 -5.04
CA ASN A 20 8.65 -11.23 -4.34
C ASN A 20 9.67 -10.62 -5.29
N LEU A 21 10.02 -9.35 -5.07
CA LEU A 21 11.08 -8.67 -5.83
C LEU A 21 12.41 -8.83 -5.09
N ARG A 22 13.40 -9.44 -5.75
CA ARG A 22 14.70 -9.74 -5.14
C ARG A 22 15.81 -8.95 -5.81
N LEU A 23 16.64 -8.31 -4.99
CA LEU A 23 17.87 -7.66 -5.42
C LEU A 23 19.03 -8.61 -5.18
N TYR A 24 19.77 -8.91 -6.24
CA TYR A 24 20.99 -9.72 -6.19
C TYR A 24 22.21 -8.85 -6.48
N THR A 25 23.30 -9.12 -5.77
CA THR A 25 24.59 -8.43 -5.94
C THR A 25 25.67 -9.45 -6.29
N TYR A 26 26.61 -9.07 -7.15
CA TYR A 26 27.72 -9.92 -7.58
C TYR A 26 28.90 -9.80 -6.60
N ARG A 27 29.54 -10.93 -6.28
CA ARG A 27 30.77 -11.02 -5.51
C ARG A 27 31.88 -11.56 -6.40
N ALA A 28 32.87 -10.72 -6.68
CA ALA A 28 33.98 -11.06 -7.56
C ALA A 28 35.02 -11.99 -6.94
N ASP A 29 35.04 -12.12 -5.61
CA ASP A 29 36.06 -12.82 -4.82
C ASP A 29 35.65 -14.24 -4.40
N VAL A 30 34.60 -14.82 -4.99
CA VAL A 30 34.15 -16.18 -4.66
C VAL A 30 34.19 -17.11 -5.87
N ILE A 31 34.70 -18.33 -5.65
CA ILE A 31 34.90 -19.35 -6.70
C ILE A 31 33.55 -19.95 -7.16
N ARG A 32 32.53 -19.96 -6.29
CA ARG A 32 31.17 -20.46 -6.58
C ARG A 32 30.13 -19.56 -5.92
N ASN A 33 28.91 -19.55 -6.45
CA ASN A 33 27.79 -18.73 -5.93
C ASN A 33 28.15 -17.23 -5.83
N ALA A 34 28.66 -16.69 -6.94
CA ALA A 34 29.04 -15.28 -7.04
C ALA A 34 27.87 -14.33 -6.83
N TRP A 35 26.64 -14.73 -7.18
CA TRP A 35 25.45 -13.95 -6.90
C TRP A 35 24.91 -14.23 -5.50
N SER A 36 24.70 -13.15 -4.74
CA SER A 36 24.10 -13.21 -3.40
C SER A 36 22.81 -12.40 -3.36
N LEU A 37 21.79 -12.97 -2.71
CA LEU A 37 20.56 -12.24 -2.40
C LEU A 37 20.89 -11.15 -1.39
N LEU A 38 20.68 -9.90 -1.79
CA LEU A 38 20.92 -8.72 -0.97
C LEU A 38 19.66 -8.31 -0.22
N TYR A 39 18.52 -8.33 -0.91
CA TYR A 39 17.25 -7.86 -0.37
C TYR A 39 16.08 -8.59 -1.03
N THR A 40 15.04 -8.85 -0.26
CA THR A 40 13.73 -9.33 -0.75
C THR A 40 12.68 -8.32 -0.32
N MET A 41 11.95 -7.79 -1.29
CA MET A 41 10.79 -6.94 -1.07
C MET A 41 9.52 -7.81 -1.01
N PHE A 42 8.55 -7.37 -0.20
CA PHE A 42 7.26 -8.01 0.06
C PHE A 42 7.30 -9.30 0.88
N ASP A 43 8.44 -9.60 1.52
CA ASP A 43 8.63 -10.78 2.35
C ASP A 43 8.77 -10.38 3.82
N LYS A 44 8.14 -11.13 4.72
CA LYS A 44 8.27 -10.95 6.16
C LYS A 44 9.61 -11.55 6.59
N ARG A 45 10.70 -10.83 6.34
CA ARG A 45 12.03 -11.21 6.81
C ARG A 45 12.42 -10.40 8.04
N GLU A 46 12.54 -11.13 9.13
CA GLU A 46 13.46 -10.82 10.23
C GLU A 46 14.88 -11.13 9.73
N ASP A 47 15.81 -10.19 9.80
CA ASP A 47 17.22 -10.55 9.65
C ASP A 47 17.73 -11.32 10.87
N GLU A 48 18.96 -11.84 10.79
CA GLU A 48 19.65 -12.53 11.89
C GLU A 48 19.86 -11.61 13.14
N GLY A 49 19.55 -10.31 13.03
CA GLY A 49 19.55 -9.32 14.12
C GLY A 49 18.16 -8.96 14.65
N GLY A 50 17.10 -9.63 14.20
CA GLY A 50 15.72 -9.39 14.64
C GLY A 50 15.04 -8.16 14.01
N MET A 51 15.60 -7.59 12.95
CA MET A 51 15.03 -6.45 12.24
C MET A 51 14.03 -6.93 11.17
N THR A 52 12.74 -6.72 11.41
CA THR A 52 11.67 -6.95 10.43
C THR A 52 11.68 -5.83 9.40
N PHE A 53 12.15 -6.09 8.18
CA PHE A 53 12.34 -5.01 7.21
C PHE A 53 11.05 -4.54 6.54
N GLU A 54 10.02 -5.38 6.39
CA GLU A 54 8.79 -5.01 5.70
C GLU A 54 7.53 -5.65 6.28
N ASP A 55 6.48 -4.83 6.34
CA ASP A 55 5.11 -5.27 6.62
C ASP A 55 4.45 -5.75 5.32
N GLU A 56 3.95 -6.99 5.29
CA GLU A 56 3.21 -7.54 4.15
C GLU A 56 1.97 -6.71 3.79
N CYS A 57 1.52 -5.82 4.68
CA CYS A 57 0.47 -4.84 4.40
C CYS A 57 0.81 -3.87 3.25
N HIS A 58 2.06 -3.81 2.80
CA HIS A 58 2.46 -3.06 1.61
C HIS A 58 2.15 -3.78 0.29
N LEU A 59 1.77 -5.05 0.31
CA LEU A 59 1.32 -5.77 -0.87
C LEU A 59 -0.11 -5.34 -1.23
N PRO A 60 -0.38 -4.94 -2.50
CA PRO A 60 -1.70 -4.47 -2.89
C PRO A 60 -2.81 -5.47 -2.54
N ASN A 61 -2.61 -6.77 -2.78
CA ASN A 61 -3.66 -7.76 -2.58
C ASN A 61 -3.54 -8.58 -1.28
N ARG A 62 -2.72 -8.17 -0.30
CA ARG A 62 -2.53 -8.93 0.96
C ARG A 62 -3.86 -9.26 1.65
N CYS A 63 -4.75 -8.28 1.76
CA CYS A 63 -6.07 -8.43 2.38
C CYS A 63 -7.22 -8.34 1.37
N GLY A 64 -6.96 -8.70 0.12
CA GLY A 64 -7.96 -8.76 -0.95
C GLY A 64 -8.20 -7.42 -1.64
N LYS A 65 -9.45 -7.21 -2.10
CA LYS A 65 -9.82 -6.04 -2.92
C LYS A 65 -10.03 -4.77 -2.10
N PHE A 66 -10.41 -4.89 -0.82
CA PHE A 66 -10.64 -3.77 0.07
C PHE A 66 -10.56 -4.17 1.56
N GLY A 67 -9.41 -4.63 2.02
CA GLY A 67 -9.19 -5.06 3.41
C GLY A 67 -8.23 -4.15 4.17
N LEU A 68 -8.41 -4.06 5.49
CA LEU A 68 -7.49 -3.41 6.41
C LEU A 68 -6.44 -4.41 6.90
N CYS A 69 -5.18 -3.98 6.87
CA CYS A 69 -4.03 -4.75 7.27
C CYS A 69 -3.24 -4.04 8.37
N GLU A 70 -2.83 -4.79 9.39
CA GLU A 70 -2.03 -4.35 10.52
C GLU A 70 -1.12 -5.50 10.95
N ASP A 71 0.17 -5.22 11.18
CA ASP A 71 1.18 -6.22 11.56
C ASP A 71 1.17 -7.47 10.64
N SER A 72 1.05 -7.23 9.34
CA SER A 72 0.93 -8.26 8.29
C SER A 72 -0.30 -9.17 8.41
N GLN A 73 -1.28 -8.82 9.24
CA GLN A 73 -2.54 -9.53 9.42
C GLN A 73 -3.71 -8.76 8.82
N CYS A 74 -4.69 -9.49 8.28
CA CYS A 74 -5.92 -8.90 7.77
C CYS A 74 -6.93 -8.75 8.89
N VAL A 75 -7.04 -7.54 9.42
CA VAL A 75 -7.76 -7.25 10.67
C VAL A 75 -9.21 -6.82 10.45
N GLY A 76 -9.60 -6.44 9.22
CA GLY A 76 -11.02 -6.19 8.95
C GLY A 76 -11.37 -5.69 7.56
N CYS A 77 -12.68 -5.56 7.31
CA CYS A 77 -13.23 -4.83 6.16
C CYS A 77 -13.63 -3.41 6.60
N PRO A 78 -13.10 -2.34 5.98
CA PRO A 78 -13.58 -0.99 6.25
C PRO A 78 -15.02 -0.79 5.73
N THR A 79 -15.85 -0.12 6.53
CA THR A 79 -17.24 0.21 6.17
C THR A 79 -17.60 1.62 6.70
N PRO A 80 -18.72 2.21 6.25
CA PRO A 80 -19.21 3.47 6.82
C PRO A 80 -19.46 3.44 8.33
N ASN A 81 -19.71 2.25 8.89
CA ASN A 81 -20.02 2.05 10.31
C ASN A 81 -18.78 1.60 11.13
N GLY A 82 -17.59 1.68 10.54
CA GLY A 82 -16.35 1.23 11.16
C GLY A 82 -15.77 -0.02 10.49
N VAL A 83 -14.89 -0.72 11.20
CA VAL A 83 -14.18 -1.90 10.69
C VAL A 83 -14.86 -3.16 11.22
N PHE A 84 -15.28 -4.04 10.31
CA PHE A 84 -15.88 -5.34 10.64
C PHE A 84 -14.86 -6.47 10.45
N ALA A 85 -15.20 -7.67 10.94
CA ALA A 85 -14.37 -8.86 10.78
C ALA A 85 -13.97 -9.07 9.32
N TRP A 86 -12.70 -9.41 9.10
CA TRP A 86 -12.18 -9.60 7.76
C TRP A 86 -12.80 -10.85 7.10
N SER A 87 -13.01 -10.76 5.78
CA SER A 87 -13.36 -11.90 4.94
C SER A 87 -12.70 -11.75 3.56
N LYS A 88 -12.67 -12.84 2.79
CA LYS A 88 -12.21 -12.80 1.38
C LYS A 88 -13.09 -11.90 0.49
N ASP A 89 -14.30 -11.61 0.97
CA ASP A 89 -15.31 -10.80 0.28
C ASP A 89 -15.28 -9.33 0.72
N CYS A 90 -14.26 -8.88 1.48
CA CYS A 90 -14.04 -7.46 1.72
C CYS A 90 -13.89 -6.72 0.38
N ASP A 91 -14.95 -6.01 -0.01
CA ASP A 91 -15.02 -5.30 -1.29
C ASP A 91 -15.86 -4.02 -1.13
N THR A 92 -15.72 -3.10 -2.08
CA THR A 92 -16.56 -1.92 -2.20
C THR A 92 -17.39 -1.98 -3.47
N LYS A 93 -18.63 -1.48 -3.43
CA LYS A 93 -19.43 -1.35 -4.64
C LYS A 93 -18.90 -0.19 -5.49
N SER A 94 -18.94 -0.36 -6.81
CA SER A 94 -18.61 0.74 -7.72
C SER A 94 -19.59 1.91 -7.51
N PRO A 95 -19.10 3.13 -7.20
CA PRO A 95 -19.92 4.29 -6.83
C PRO A 95 -20.63 4.94 -8.01
N GLY A 96 -20.38 4.49 -9.24
CA GLY A 96 -20.88 5.15 -10.46
C GLY A 96 -20.28 6.55 -10.66
N CYS A 97 -20.79 7.27 -11.68
CA CYS A 97 -20.25 8.59 -12.06
C CYS A 97 -21.19 9.78 -11.78
N LYS A 98 -22.49 9.54 -11.53
CA LYS A 98 -23.42 10.64 -11.24
C LYS A 98 -23.07 11.24 -9.87
N ALA A 99 -22.80 12.55 -9.82
CA ALA A 99 -22.42 13.25 -8.59
C ALA A 99 -23.44 13.11 -7.45
N SER A 100 -24.73 12.99 -7.77
CA SER A 100 -25.81 12.76 -6.80
C SER A 100 -25.99 11.28 -6.41
N GLY A 101 -25.21 10.37 -6.98
CA GLY A 101 -25.35 8.92 -6.82
C GLY A 101 -24.35 8.30 -5.85
N PHE A 102 -23.44 9.09 -5.27
CA PHE A 102 -22.42 8.59 -4.35
C PHE A 102 -22.19 9.53 -3.17
N LYS A 103 -21.62 8.97 -2.10
CA LYS A 103 -21.12 9.70 -0.93
C LYS A 103 -19.73 9.20 -0.56
N TYR A 104 -19.02 9.98 0.24
CA TYR A 104 -17.77 9.56 0.84
C TYR A 104 -17.97 9.22 2.32
N TYR A 105 -17.22 8.23 2.80
CA TYR A 105 -17.01 8.03 4.23
C TYR A 105 -15.52 8.01 4.53
N GLU A 106 -15.15 8.42 5.74
CA GLU A 106 -13.77 8.54 6.17
C GLU A 106 -13.32 7.29 6.93
N VAL A 107 -12.11 6.81 6.61
CA VAL A 107 -11.37 5.82 7.39
C VAL A 107 -10.09 6.48 7.86
N LYS A 108 -9.94 6.64 9.18
CA LYS A 108 -8.80 7.34 9.79
C LYS A 108 -7.64 6.41 10.09
N GLY A 109 -6.42 6.94 10.04
CA GLY A 109 -5.20 6.23 10.41
C GLY A 109 -4.91 5.07 9.48
N VAL A 110 -5.15 5.25 8.18
CA VAL A 110 -4.87 4.26 7.16
C VAL A 110 -4.20 4.89 5.93
N ASP A 111 -3.34 4.12 5.29
CA ASP A 111 -2.68 4.49 4.05
C ASP A 111 -2.99 3.50 2.93
N HIS A 112 -2.96 4.00 1.69
CA HIS A 112 -2.94 3.17 0.50
C HIS A 112 -1.52 2.64 0.27
N PHE A 113 -1.39 1.43 -0.26
CA PHE A 113 -0.08 0.82 -0.53
C PHE A 113 0.86 1.69 -1.39
N THR A 114 0.32 2.59 -2.23
CA THR A 114 1.12 3.50 -3.07
C THR A 114 1.77 4.65 -2.33
N VAL A 115 1.32 4.98 -1.11
CA VAL A 115 1.84 6.11 -0.31
C VAL A 115 3.32 5.91 0.00
N LYS A 116 3.75 4.67 0.27
CA LYS A 116 5.15 4.31 0.50
C LYS A 116 6.06 4.60 -0.71
N TYR A 117 5.51 4.54 -1.93
CA TYR A 117 6.29 4.57 -3.16
C TYR A 117 6.16 5.88 -3.95
N THR A 118 5.24 6.76 -3.57
CA THR A 118 4.94 7.99 -4.32
C THR A 118 4.70 9.16 -3.38
N GLY A 119 5.19 10.35 -3.74
CA GLY A 119 5.00 11.56 -2.94
C GLY A 119 3.59 12.18 -3.00
N GLY A 120 2.68 11.61 -3.78
CA GLY A 120 1.34 12.14 -4.00
C GLY A 120 1.32 13.49 -4.73
N THR A 121 0.12 13.96 -5.05
CA THR A 121 -0.09 15.32 -5.57
C THR A 121 -0.12 16.30 -4.42
N GLY A 122 0.59 17.42 -4.52
CA GLY A 122 0.52 18.49 -3.53
C GLY A 122 1.70 19.47 -3.61
N PRO A 123 1.64 20.56 -2.84
CA PRO A 123 0.65 20.86 -1.78
C PRO A 123 -0.75 21.20 -2.35
N VAL A 124 -1.82 20.59 -1.83
CA VAL A 124 -3.22 20.86 -2.23
C VAL A 124 -4.17 20.73 -1.04
N LYS A 125 -5.37 21.35 -1.08
CA LYS A 125 -6.37 21.16 -0.03
C LYS A 125 -7.08 19.82 -0.20
N ARG A 126 -7.60 19.27 0.91
CA ARG A 126 -8.45 18.05 0.90
C ARG A 126 -9.62 18.18 -0.08
N SER A 127 -10.27 19.34 -0.12
CA SER A 127 -11.40 19.62 -1.03
C SER A 127 -11.02 19.51 -2.51
N ASP A 128 -9.78 19.83 -2.86
CA ASP A 128 -9.30 19.74 -4.25
C ASP A 128 -9.11 18.28 -4.64
N CYS A 129 -8.61 17.47 -3.71
CA CYS A 129 -8.49 16.01 -3.85
C CYS A 129 -9.87 15.35 -4.03
N GLU A 130 -10.83 15.74 -3.20
CA GLU A 130 -12.22 15.29 -3.30
C GLU A 130 -12.85 15.69 -4.62
N SER A 131 -12.66 16.95 -5.06
CA SER A 131 -13.18 17.45 -6.34
C SER A 131 -12.60 16.66 -7.51
N LYS A 132 -11.30 16.36 -7.49
CA LYS A 132 -10.62 15.56 -8.51
C LYS A 132 -11.20 14.14 -8.57
N CYS A 133 -11.36 13.47 -7.44
CA CYS A 133 -11.97 12.13 -7.39
C CYS A 133 -13.45 12.14 -7.82
N THR A 134 -14.20 13.17 -7.43
CA THR A 134 -15.63 13.31 -7.76
C THR A 134 -15.85 13.47 -9.26
N LYS A 135 -14.98 14.22 -9.95
CA LYS A 135 -15.04 14.43 -11.40
C LYS A 135 -14.56 13.23 -12.21
N ASP A 136 -13.85 12.29 -11.59
CA ASP A 136 -13.34 11.10 -12.25
C ASP A 136 -14.26 9.89 -11.98
N CYS A 137 -14.89 9.38 -13.05
CA CYS A 137 -15.79 8.23 -12.98
C CYS A 137 -15.09 6.94 -12.49
N LYS A 138 -13.77 6.81 -12.65
CA LYS A 138 -13.00 5.63 -12.26
C LYS A 138 -12.51 5.70 -10.82
N CYS A 139 -12.58 6.86 -10.19
CA CYS A 139 -12.10 7.02 -8.82
C CYS A 139 -12.96 6.22 -7.84
N MET A 140 -12.31 5.37 -7.04
CA MET A 140 -12.92 4.61 -5.93
C MET A 140 -12.82 5.35 -4.59
N GLY A 141 -11.91 6.31 -4.49
CA GLY A 141 -11.65 7.08 -3.28
C GLY A 141 -10.34 7.83 -3.38
N TYR A 142 -10.02 8.58 -2.34
CA TYR A 142 -8.77 9.31 -2.24
C TYR A 142 -8.18 9.23 -0.84
N PHE A 143 -6.86 9.36 -0.75
CA PHE A 143 -6.11 9.37 0.49
C PHE A 143 -5.48 10.72 0.67
N TYR A 144 -5.50 11.23 1.89
CA TYR A 144 -5.02 12.56 2.21
C TYR A 144 -4.20 12.56 3.49
N HIS A 145 -3.02 13.15 3.42
CA HIS A 145 -2.15 13.40 4.57
C HIS A 145 -2.24 14.88 4.93
N THR A 146 -2.84 15.19 6.08
CA THR A 146 -3.10 16.58 6.49
C THR A 146 -1.83 17.33 6.88
N ASP A 147 -0.84 16.65 7.47
CA ASP A 147 0.46 17.22 7.88
C ASP A 147 1.29 17.73 6.69
N ARG A 148 1.19 17.07 5.53
CA ARG A 148 1.97 17.41 4.33
C ARG A 148 1.14 18.01 3.21
N SER A 149 -0.19 18.10 3.39
CA SER A 149 -1.13 18.53 2.36
C SER A 149 -0.96 17.75 1.04
N ARG A 150 -0.86 16.42 1.16
CA ARG A 150 -0.64 15.50 0.03
C ARG A 150 -1.88 14.64 -0.24
N CYS A 151 -2.13 14.38 -1.52
CA CYS A 151 -3.30 13.70 -2.05
C CYS A 151 -2.93 12.53 -2.97
N TRP A 152 -3.60 11.40 -2.82
CA TRP A 152 -3.53 10.25 -3.74
C TRP A 152 -4.92 9.87 -4.20
N ILE A 153 -5.11 9.78 -5.51
CA ILE A 153 -6.36 9.30 -6.12
C ILE A 153 -6.23 7.79 -6.32
N ALA A 154 -7.21 7.03 -5.86
CA ALA A 154 -7.23 5.58 -5.96
C ALA A 154 -8.31 5.11 -6.95
N TYR A 155 -7.88 4.39 -7.98
CA TYR A 155 -8.76 3.71 -8.94
C TYR A 155 -9.10 2.28 -8.54
N GLU A 156 -8.32 1.73 -7.59
CA GLU A 156 -8.57 0.48 -6.89
C GLU A 156 -8.19 0.74 -5.42
N LEU A 157 -8.95 0.20 -4.46
CA LEU A 157 -8.67 0.45 -3.03
C LEU A 157 -7.66 -0.52 -2.45
N LYS A 158 -7.77 -1.80 -2.81
CA LYS A 158 -6.82 -2.85 -2.44
C LYS A 158 -6.62 -2.93 -0.92
N THR A 159 -5.47 -3.41 -0.48
CA THR A 159 -5.12 -3.46 0.93
C THR A 159 -4.81 -2.06 1.44
N LEU A 160 -5.46 -1.68 2.54
CA LEU A 160 -5.13 -0.50 3.32
C LEU A 160 -4.22 -0.89 4.49
N THR A 161 -3.18 -0.13 4.75
CA THR A 161 -2.27 -0.34 5.88
C THR A 161 -2.71 0.53 7.05
N ARG A 162 -2.84 -0.03 8.25
CA ARG A 162 -3.02 0.73 9.48
C ARG A 162 -1.75 1.55 9.73
N VAL A 163 -1.92 2.84 10.01
CA VAL A 163 -0.82 3.72 10.43
C VAL A 163 -1.17 4.37 11.75
N GLY A 164 -0.19 4.46 12.65
CA GLY A 164 -0.36 5.10 13.96
C GLY A 164 -0.55 6.63 13.90
N ASN A 165 -0.45 7.22 12.71
CA ASN A 165 -0.56 8.65 12.51
C ASN A 165 -2.03 9.08 12.30
N SER A 166 -2.52 9.98 13.16
CA SER A 166 -3.88 10.55 13.05
C SER A 166 -4.04 11.52 11.88
N THR A 167 -2.97 11.89 11.18
CA THR A 167 -3.00 12.82 10.03
C THR A 167 -3.27 12.14 8.68
N SER A 168 -3.21 10.81 8.61
CA SER A 168 -3.54 10.02 7.42
C SER A 168 -5.01 9.62 7.41
N SER A 169 -5.72 9.87 6.32
CA SER A 169 -7.13 9.45 6.17
C SER A 169 -7.45 9.04 4.74
N ALA A 170 -8.30 8.02 4.62
CA ALA A 170 -8.89 7.58 3.36
C ALA A 170 -10.34 8.04 3.30
N TYR A 171 -10.76 8.50 2.12
CA TYR A 171 -12.12 8.92 1.82
C TYR A 171 -12.64 8.03 0.71
N ILE A 172 -13.50 7.09 1.09
CA ILE A 172 -13.95 6.00 0.22
C ILE A 172 -15.27 6.37 -0.42
N LYS A 173 -15.33 6.31 -1.75
CA LYS A 173 -16.49 6.66 -2.55
C LYS A 173 -17.41 5.45 -2.66
N ILE A 174 -18.66 5.59 -2.24
CA ILE A 174 -19.67 4.53 -2.27
C ILE A 174 -20.99 5.01 -2.87
N PRO A 175 -21.77 4.12 -3.50
CA PRO A 175 -23.13 4.46 -3.94
C PRO A 175 -24.00 4.93 -2.77
N ILE A 176 -24.91 5.85 -3.05
CA ILE A 176 -26.06 6.10 -2.19
C ILE A 176 -27.08 4.99 -2.49
N SER A 177 -27.37 4.16 -1.48
CA SER A 177 -28.39 3.10 -1.54
C SER A 177 -29.79 3.67 -1.37
#